data_AF-A0A5R2MVF4-F1
#
_entry.id   AF-A0A5R2MVF4-F1
#
_cell.length_a   1.000
_cell.length_b   1.000
_cell.length_c   1.000
_cell.angle_alpha   90.00
_cell.angle_beta   90.00
_cell.angle_gamma   90.00
#
_symmetry.space_group_name_H-M   'P 1'
#
loop_
_entity.id
_entity.type
_entity.pdbx_description
1 polymer ?
#
loop_
_entity_poly.entity_id
_entity_poly.type
_entity_poly.pdbx_seq_one_letter_code
_entity_poly.pdbx_strand_id
1 'polypeptide(L)'
;GGIILFVAIAWYGATRTGRPNARPIAGKRSTVRTAALEMELDHDTGGLEGLVLAGRHDGKMLGSMTQAELQHLYRELSGDPESRQLLETYLDGRFPVWRKNAETNGG
;
A
#
# COMPACT_ATOMS: atom_id res chain seq x y z
N GLY A 1 2.55 2.06 -22.45
CA GLY A 1 2.79 0.62 -22.33
C GLY A 1 2.13 0.16 -21.06
N GLY A 2 1.12 -0.72 -21.16
CA GLY A 2 0.38 -1.22 -20.00
C GLY A 2 1.16 -2.33 -19.31
N ILE A 3 1.41 -2.19 -18.01
CA ILE A 3 2.02 -3.24 -17.20
C ILE A 3 0.94 -4.30 -16.97
N ILE A 4 1.18 -5.46 -17.57
CA ILE A 4 0.39 -6.68 -17.39
C ILE A 4 0.63 -7.14 -15.95
N LEU A 5 -0.43 -7.12 -15.13
CA LEU A 5 -0.45 -7.76 -13.82
C LEU A 5 -0.29 -9.28 -14.02
N PHE A 6 0.89 -9.79 -13.70
CA PHE A 6 1.18 -11.22 -13.70
C PHE A 6 0.47 -11.88 -12.52
N VAL A 7 -0.51 -12.72 -12.84
CA VAL A 7 -1.12 -13.68 -11.90
C VAL A 7 -0.19 -14.88 -11.80
N ALA A 8 0.48 -15.05 -10.67
CA ALA A 8 1.19 -16.29 -10.37
C ALA A 8 0.22 -17.27 -9.68
N ILE A 9 -0.12 -18.35 -10.40
CA ILE A 9 -0.84 -19.51 -9.86
C ILE A 9 0.16 -20.42 -9.17
N ALA A 10 -0.03 -20.64 -7.87
CA ALA A 10 0.51 -21.79 -7.14
C ALA A 10 -0.55 -22.14 -6.08
N TRP A 11 -0.94 -23.38 -5.83
CA TRP A 11 -0.09 -24.45 -5.32
C TRP A 11 -0.83 -25.81 -5.36
N TYR A 12 -0.05 -26.88 -5.55
CA TYR A 12 -0.38 -28.27 -5.16
C TYR A 12 0.43 -28.57 -3.89
N GLY A 13 -0.20 -29.02 -2.80
CA GLY A 13 0.55 -29.47 -1.61
C GLY A 13 -0.26 -29.39 -0.31
N ALA A 14 -0.41 -30.52 0.38
CA ALA A 14 -1.40 -30.75 1.42
C ALA A 14 -0.82 -30.80 2.86
N THR A 15 -1.75 -30.59 3.81
CA THR A 15 -1.76 -31.00 5.24
C THR A 15 -1.02 -30.14 6.29
N ARG A 16 -1.80 -29.46 7.14
CA ARG A 16 -1.98 -29.70 8.60
C ARG A 16 -2.31 -28.41 9.39
N THR A 17 -3.25 -28.56 10.32
CA THR A 17 -3.44 -27.81 11.58
C THR A 17 -3.76 -26.30 11.53
N GLY A 18 -5.06 -25.99 11.53
CA GLY A 18 -5.67 -25.21 12.61
C GLY A 18 -5.20 -23.76 12.84
N ARG A 19 -5.51 -22.86 11.90
CA ARG A 19 -5.90 -21.47 12.18
C ARG A 19 -7.05 -21.13 11.22
N PRO A 20 -8.20 -20.58 11.66
CA PRO A 20 -9.12 -19.97 10.73
C PRO A 20 -8.50 -18.63 10.34
N ASN A 21 -7.42 -18.66 9.54
CA ASN A 21 -6.99 -17.48 8.83
C ASN A 21 -8.14 -17.17 7.89
N ALA A 22 -8.77 -16.02 8.09
CA ALA A 22 -9.97 -15.58 7.40
C ALA A 22 -9.93 -16.07 5.96
N ARG A 23 -10.90 -16.91 5.58
CA ARG A 23 -11.15 -17.12 4.15
C ARG A 23 -11.32 -15.71 3.60
N PRO A 24 -10.50 -15.24 2.64
CA PRO A 24 -10.91 -14.12 1.85
C PRO A 24 -12.20 -14.62 1.22
N ILE A 25 -13.33 -14.12 1.71
CA ILE A 25 -14.53 -14.06 0.90
C ILE A 25 -13.99 -13.54 -0.41
N ALA A 26 -14.22 -14.26 -1.50
CA ALA A 26 -13.82 -13.85 -2.84
C ALA A 26 -14.65 -12.61 -3.24
N GLY A 27 -14.51 -11.54 -2.47
CA GLY A 27 -14.64 -10.16 -2.88
C GLY A 27 -13.30 -9.77 -3.48
N LYS A 28 -13.39 -9.02 -4.56
CA LYS A 28 -12.26 -8.73 -5.44
C LYS A 28 -11.32 -7.80 -4.68
N ARG A 29 -10.33 -8.32 -3.96
CA ARG A 29 -9.23 -7.53 -3.43
C ARG A 29 -7.96 -7.81 -4.22
N SER A 30 -7.24 -6.75 -4.57
CA SER A 30 -5.91 -6.86 -5.16
C SER A 30 -4.86 -6.33 -4.20
N THR A 31 -3.73 -7.01 -4.14
CA THR A 31 -2.59 -6.62 -3.31
C THR A 31 -1.41 -6.27 -4.22
N VAL A 32 -0.76 -5.15 -3.94
CA VAL A 32 0.47 -4.70 -4.61
C VAL A 32 1.55 -4.53 -3.57
N ARG A 33 2.76 -5.03 -3.84
CA ARG A 33 3.88 -4.98 -2.91
C ARG A 33 5.14 -4.49 -3.60
N THR A 34 5.84 -3.56 -2.94
CA THR A 34 7.12 -2.99 -3.36
C THR A 34 8.18 -3.23 -2.28
N ALA A 35 9.35 -2.62 -2.43
CA ALA A 35 10.41 -2.71 -1.42
C ALA A 35 10.02 -2.04 -0.09
N ALA A 36 9.12 -1.04 -0.11
CA ALA A 36 8.79 -0.26 1.08
C ALA A 36 7.31 -0.29 1.49
N LEU A 37 6.40 -0.76 0.63
CA LEU A 37 4.96 -0.73 0.89
C LEU A 37 4.27 -2.03 0.44
N GLU A 38 3.23 -2.41 1.18
CA GLU A 38 2.20 -3.34 0.75
C GLU A 38 0.86 -2.60 0.73
N MET A 39 0.10 -2.70 -0.35
CA MET A 39 -1.17 -2.00 -0.55
C MET A 39 -2.26 -3.00 -0.88
N GLU A 40 -3.46 -2.82 -0.33
CA GLU A 40 -4.64 -3.63 -0.64
C GLU A 40 -5.77 -2.73 -1.15
N LEU A 41 -6.26 -2.99 -2.37
CA LEU A 41 -7.42 -2.33 -2.94
C LEU A 41 -8.63 -3.26 -2.88
N ASP A 42 -9.70 -2.80 -2.27
CA ASP A 42 -11.01 -3.43 -2.31
C ASP A 42 -11.77 -2.92 -3.55
N HIS A 43 -11.98 -3.78 -4.56
CA HIS A 43 -12.61 -3.38 -5.81
C HIS A 43 -14.13 -3.17 -5.71
N ASP A 44 -14.77 -3.60 -4.63
CA ASP A 44 -16.21 -3.43 -4.43
C ASP A 44 -16.51 -2.05 -3.81
N THR A 45 -15.64 -1.58 -2.92
CA THR A 45 -15.78 -0.28 -2.23
C THR A 45 -14.87 0.83 -2.78
N GLY A 46 -13.80 0.47 -3.49
CA GLY A 46 -12.72 1.38 -3.85
C GLY A 46 -11.79 1.73 -2.67
N GLY A 47 -11.95 1.06 -1.52
CA GLY A 47 -11.12 1.28 -0.35
C GLY A 47 -9.68 0.85 -0.58
N LEU A 48 -8.72 1.72 -0.25
CA LEU A 48 -7.29 1.45 -0.37
C LEU A 48 -6.65 1.53 1.02
N GLU A 49 -6.06 0.43 1.45
CA GLU A 49 -5.27 0.33 2.69
C GLU A 49 -3.82 0.03 2.37
N GLY A 50 -2.92 0.26 3.34
CA GLY A 50 -1.51 -0.05 3.14
C GLY A 50 -0.72 -0.24 4.43
N LEU A 51 0.39 -0.95 4.31
CA LEU A 51 1.36 -1.28 5.35
C LEU A 51 2.76 -0.85 4.90
N VAL A 52 3.50 -0.21 5.78
CA VAL A 52 4.91 0.12 5.56
C VAL A 52 5.77 -1.11 5.86
N LEU A 53 6.63 -1.48 4.92
CA LEU A 53 7.50 -2.66 4.99
C LEU A 53 8.98 -2.33 5.24
N ALA A 54 9.36 -1.05 5.11
CA ALA A 54 10.74 -0.61 5.30
C ALA A 54 10.81 0.87 5.69
N GLY A 55 11.91 1.26 6.32
CA GLY A 55 12.17 2.63 6.74
C GLY A 55 11.70 2.92 8.16
N ARG A 56 11.53 4.20 8.48
CA ARG A 56 11.25 4.66 9.85
C ARG A 56 9.90 4.19 10.39
N HIS A 57 8.95 3.97 9.48
CA HIS A 57 7.57 3.65 9.81
C HIS A 57 7.25 2.16 9.62
N ASP A 58 8.26 1.29 9.51
CA ASP A 58 8.09 -0.16 9.33
C ASP A 58 7.04 -0.76 10.28
N GLY A 59 6.18 -1.61 9.73
CA GLY A 59 5.08 -2.26 10.44
C GLY A 59 3.87 -1.37 10.74
N LYS A 60 3.90 -0.07 10.39
CA LYS A 60 2.73 0.83 10.57
C LYS A 60 1.76 0.73 9.39
N MET A 61 0.47 0.74 9.72
CA MET A 61 -0.60 0.93 8.74
C MET A 61 -0.63 2.39 8.29
N LEU A 62 -0.72 2.65 6.98
CA LEU A 62 -0.91 4.01 6.45
C LEU A 62 -2.16 4.66 7.05
N GLY A 63 -3.19 3.84 7.31
CA GLY A 63 -4.44 4.26 7.93
C GLY A 63 -4.33 4.87 9.32
N SER A 64 -3.28 4.52 10.08
CA SER A 64 -3.02 5.02 11.44
C SER A 64 -2.00 6.16 11.49
N MET A 65 -1.38 6.50 10.36
CA MET A 65 -0.39 7.58 10.26
C MET A 65 -1.06 8.93 10.07
N THR A 66 -0.46 9.96 10.65
CA THR A 66 -0.87 11.35 10.41
C THR A 66 -0.46 11.82 9.02
N GLN A 67 -1.12 12.85 8.49
CA GLN A 67 -0.74 13.43 7.19
C GLN A 67 0.72 13.92 7.18
N ALA A 68 1.24 14.39 8.31
CA ALA A 68 2.64 14.79 8.44
C ALA A 68 3.58 13.58 8.31
N GLU A 69 3.31 12.48 9.02
CA GLU A 69 4.09 11.24 8.91
C GLU A 69 4.06 10.67 7.48
N LEU A 70 2.91 10.70 6.80
CA LEU A 70 2.80 10.25 5.41
C LEU A 70 3.62 11.14 4.45
N GLN A 71 3.69 12.46 4.70
CA GLN A 71 4.57 13.36 3.94
C GLN A 71 6.06 13.09 4.20
N HIS A 72 6.42 12.71 5.43
CA HIS A 72 7.79 12.27 5.73
C HIS A 72 8.13 10.98 4.99
N LEU A 73 7.26 9.98 5.05
CA LEU A 73 7.43 8.73 4.30
C LEU A 73 7.56 9.00 2.80
N TYR A 74 6.74 9.88 2.24
CA TYR A 74 6.82 10.26 0.82
C TYR A 74 8.20 10.79 0.41
N ARG A 75 8.87 11.56 1.27
CA ARG A 75 10.24 12.03 1.03
C ARG A 75 11.27 10.90 1.15
N GLU A 76 11.11 10.00 2.11
CA GLU A 76 11.98 8.83 2.29
C GLU A 76 11.94 7.91 1.05
N LEU A 77 10.79 7.82 0.38
CA LEU A 77 10.59 7.02 -0.82
C LEU A 77 11.12 7.67 -2.12
N SER A 78 11.88 8.78 -2.04
CA SER A 78 12.41 9.47 -3.23
C SER A 78 13.32 8.60 -4.12
N GLY A 79 13.97 7.57 -3.55
CA GLY A 79 14.77 6.59 -4.29
C GLY A 79 14.00 5.41 -4.88
N ASP A 80 12.69 5.28 -4.59
CA ASP A 80 11.82 4.19 -5.07
C ASP A 80 10.54 4.78 -5.69
N PRO A 81 10.55 5.04 -7.02
CA PRO A 81 9.42 5.65 -7.71
C PRO A 81 8.13 4.84 -7.63
N GLU A 82 8.22 3.52 -7.58
CA GLU A 82 7.06 2.62 -7.54
C GLU A 82 6.36 2.75 -6.17
N SER A 83 7.11 2.66 -5.08
CA SER A 83 6.57 2.90 -3.73
C SER A 83 6.01 4.31 -3.60
N ARG A 84 6.67 5.33 -4.18
CA ARG A 84 6.16 6.70 -4.19
C ARG A 84 4.80 6.81 -4.85
N GLN A 85 4.64 6.22 -6.04
CA GLN A 85 3.38 6.27 -6.79
C GLN A 85 2.23 5.59 -6.03
N LEU A 86 2.50 4.48 -5.33
CA LEU A 86 1.52 3.83 -4.48
C LEU A 86 1.06 4.72 -3.32
N LEU A 87 2.01 5.40 -2.66
CA LEU A 87 1.68 6.34 -1.58
C LEU A 87 0.92 7.58 -2.09
N GLU A 88 1.24 8.09 -3.29
CA GLU A 88 0.48 9.18 -3.92
C GLU A 88 -0.98 8.78 -4.13
N THR A 89 -1.21 7.57 -4.64
CA THR A 89 -2.55 7.03 -4.86
C THR A 89 -3.35 6.98 -3.56
N TYR A 90 -2.72 6.54 -2.47
CA TYR A 90 -3.32 6.54 -1.13
C TYR A 90 -3.65 7.96 -0.64
N LEU A 91 -2.70 8.88 -0.76
CA LEU A 91 -2.86 10.27 -0.35
C LEU A 91 -3.94 11.00 -1.16
N ASP A 92 -4.09 10.69 -2.45
CA ASP A 92 -5.15 11.24 -3.30
C ASP A 92 -6.54 10.82 -2.84
N GLY A 93 -6.69 9.57 -2.39
CA GLY A 93 -7.96 9.06 -1.87
C GLY A 93 -8.33 9.66 -0.51
N ARG A 94 -7.34 9.82 0.40
CA ARG A 94 -7.60 10.22 1.79
C ARG A 94 -7.47 11.73 2.05
N PHE A 95 -6.61 12.42 1.32
CA PHE A 95 -6.24 13.81 1.55
C PHE A 95 -6.15 14.60 0.24
N PRO A 96 -7.26 14.96 -0.44
CA PRO A 96 -7.23 15.54 -1.79
C PRO A 96 -6.35 16.79 -2.01
N VAL A 97 -6.00 17.51 -0.93
CA VAL A 97 -5.15 18.72 -0.96
C VAL A 97 -3.72 18.49 -0.44
N TRP A 98 -3.29 17.24 -0.26
CA TRP A 98 -2.01 16.89 0.37
C TRP A 98 -0.79 17.49 -0.34
N ARG A 99 -0.84 17.61 -1.68
CA ARG A 99 0.29 18.11 -2.50
C ARG A 99 0.72 19.53 -2.13
N LYS A 100 -0.20 20.41 -1.73
CA LYS A 100 0.12 21.78 -1.29
C LYS A 100 1.05 21.79 -0.07
N ASN A 101 0.89 20.80 0.81
CA ASN A 101 1.69 20.67 2.02
C ASN A 101 3.05 20.01 1.74
N ALA A 102 3.12 19.15 0.73
CA ALA A 102 4.36 18.53 0.29
C ALA A 102 5.33 19.54 -0.33
N GLU A 103 4.83 20.48 -1.14
CA GLU A 103 5.62 21.56 -1.78
C GLU A 103 6.17 22.56 -0.76
N THR A 104 5.38 22.91 0.27
CA THR A 104 5.76 23.92 1.26
C THR A 104 6.88 23.45 2.20
N ASN A 105 7.05 22.14 2.40
CA ASN A 105 8.08 21.56 3.28
C ASN A 105 9.34 21.09 2.52
N GLY A 106 9.54 21.53 1.28
CA GLY A 106 10.69 21.17 0.43
C GLY A 106 11.85 22.17 0.45
N GLY A 107 11.90 23.07 1.43
CA GLY A 107 12.92 24.12 1.59
C GLY A 107 14.03 23.77 2.56
#